data_AF-A0A8X8XY37-F1
#
_entry.id   AF-A0A8X8XY37-F1
#
_cell.length_a   1.000
_cell.length_b   1.000
_cell.length_c   1.000
_cell.angle_alpha   90.00
_cell.angle_beta   90.00
_cell.angle_gamma   90.00
#
_symmetry.space_group_name_H-M   'P 1'
#
loop_
_entity.id
_entity.type
_entity.pdbx_description
1 polymer ?
#
loop_
_entity_poly.entity_id
_entity_poly.type
_entity_poly.pdbx_seq_one_letter_code
_entity_poly.pdbx_strand_id
1 'polypeptide(L)'
;MQVPRVRQWPELYRRRASSAKSLHYLVIPVKHIPTVKQLQRRAEDFALVSNMLDVGRALLERDAPHAEQYRFGFHQPPFNSVNHLHLHCFALPYTPRWRAMKYLSLGPFVGFIEAEKLLERIKPASSL
;
A
#
# COMPACT_ATOMS: atom_id res chain seq x y z
N MET A 1 -2.58 9.31 -26.06
CA MET A 1 -2.42 8.15 -25.16
C MET A 1 -3.66 8.10 -24.28
N GLN A 2 -4.61 7.20 -24.55
CA GLN A 2 -5.89 7.15 -23.86
C GLN A 2 -5.73 6.36 -22.56
N VAL A 3 -5.91 7.03 -21.42
CA VAL A 3 -6.03 6.37 -20.12
C VAL A 3 -7.33 5.55 -20.15
N PRO A 4 -7.30 4.22 -19.96
CA PRO A 4 -8.51 3.41 -20.05
C PRO A 4 -9.54 3.85 -19.01
N ARG A 5 -10.79 4.01 -19.46
CA ARG A 5 -11.95 4.35 -18.63
C ARG A 5 -12.14 3.32 -17.51
N VAL A 6 -12.05 3.82 -16.28
CA VAL A 6 -12.37 3.38 -14.90
C VAL A 6 -13.56 2.41 -14.69
N ARG A 7 -14.13 1.74 -15.70
CA ARG A 7 -15.42 1.02 -15.59
C ARG A 7 -15.39 -0.48 -15.31
N GLN A 8 -14.24 -1.11 -15.07
CA GLN A 8 -14.23 -2.55 -14.72
C GLN A 8 -13.13 -2.88 -13.72
N TRP A 9 -13.34 -2.55 -12.44
CA TRP A 9 -12.55 -3.09 -11.34
C TRP A 9 -13.48 -3.82 -10.37
N PRO A 10 -13.84 -5.09 -10.64
CA PRO A 10 -14.72 -5.84 -9.75
C PRO A 10 -13.98 -6.15 -8.44
N GLU A 11 -14.59 -5.73 -7.32
CA GLU A 11 -14.45 -6.30 -5.97
C GLU A 11 -13.08 -6.29 -5.24
N LEU A 12 -11.99 -5.82 -5.85
CA LEU A 12 -10.64 -5.92 -5.27
C LEU A 12 -10.24 -4.81 -4.26
N TYR A 13 -11.07 -3.78 -4.07
CA TYR A 13 -10.76 -2.65 -3.18
C TYR A 13 -11.83 -2.49 -2.11
N ARG A 14 -11.56 -2.98 -0.89
CA ARG A 14 -12.45 -2.73 0.25
C ARG A 14 -12.18 -1.32 0.79
N ARG A 15 -13.05 -0.36 0.46
CA ARG A 15 -13.11 0.96 1.12
C ARG A 15 -13.40 0.75 2.61
N ARG A 16 -12.44 1.04 3.50
CA ARG A 16 -12.76 1.22 4.93
C ARG A 16 -13.01 2.70 5.16
N ALA A 17 -14.25 3.13 4.94
CA ALA A 17 -14.67 4.50 5.25
C ALA A 17 -14.56 4.71 6.76
N SER A 18 -13.55 5.45 7.17
CA SER A 18 -13.33 5.84 8.55
C SER A 18 -13.33 7.36 8.56
N SER A 19 -14.56 7.91 8.56
CA SER A 19 -14.91 9.34 8.40
C SER A 19 -14.37 10.02 7.14
N ALA A 20 -15.11 11.00 6.63
CA ALA A 20 -14.85 11.68 5.35
C ALA A 20 -13.51 12.47 5.27
N LYS A 21 -12.66 12.41 6.30
CA LYS A 21 -11.40 13.14 6.40
C LYS A 21 -10.14 12.27 6.53
N SER A 22 -10.28 10.94 6.56
CA SER A 22 -9.14 10.02 6.40
C SER A 22 -9.48 8.92 5.41
N LEU A 23 -9.10 9.13 4.15
CA LEU A 23 -9.29 8.13 3.10
C LEU A 23 -8.22 7.04 3.25
N HIS A 24 -8.66 5.80 3.47
CA HIS A 24 -7.79 4.64 3.62
C HIS A 24 -8.24 3.54 2.65
N TYR A 25 -7.41 3.27 1.64
CA TYR A 25 -7.57 2.14 0.73
C TYR A 25 -6.66 0.98 1.10
N LEU A 26 -7.13 -0.23 0.75
CA LEU A 26 -6.34 -1.44 0.73
C LEU A 26 -6.26 -1.94 -0.72
N VAL A 27 -5.05 -2.01 -1.26
CA VAL A 27 -4.78 -2.68 -2.54
C VAL A 27 -4.28 -4.08 -2.21
N ILE A 28 -4.97 -5.10 -2.72
CA ILE A 28 -4.74 -6.51 -2.35
C ILE A 28 -4.51 -7.31 -3.63
N PRO A 29 -3.43 -8.10 -3.74
CA PRO A 29 -3.24 -8.96 -4.88
C PRO A 29 -4.24 -10.12 -4.84
N VAL A 30 -4.73 -10.53 -6.00
CA VAL A 30 -5.62 -11.70 -6.15
C VAL A 30 -4.92 -12.96 -5.65
N LYS A 31 -3.66 -13.16 -6.06
CA LYS A 31 -2.84 -14.27 -5.57
C LYS A 31 -2.54 -14.07 -4.09
N HIS A 32 -2.86 -15.08 -3.29
CA HIS A 32 -2.53 -15.08 -1.87
C HIS A 32 -1.01 -15.08 -1.68
N ILE A 33 -0.52 -14.06 -0.98
CA ILE A 33 0.86 -13.94 -0.51
C ILE A 33 0.74 -13.59 0.98
N PRO A 34 1.27 -14.38 1.93
CA PRO A 34 0.97 -14.15 3.34
C PRO A 34 1.40 -12.77 3.86
N THR A 35 2.65 -12.36 3.58
CA THR A 35 3.25 -11.15 4.13
C THR A 35 4.36 -10.63 3.21
N VAL A 36 4.90 -9.44 3.51
CA VAL A 36 6.09 -8.91 2.82
C VAL A 36 7.36 -9.75 3.01
N LYS A 37 7.37 -10.74 3.93
CA LYS A 37 8.52 -11.65 4.11
C LYS A 37 8.62 -12.68 2.99
N GLN A 38 7.55 -12.92 2.23
CA GLN A 38 7.54 -13.87 1.11
C GLN A 38 7.97 -13.24 -0.23
N LEU A 39 8.14 -11.91 -0.28
CA LEU A 39 8.62 -11.21 -1.47
C LEU A 39 10.14 -11.36 -1.59
N GLN A 40 10.61 -11.72 -2.77
CA GLN A 40 12.01 -11.96 -3.09
C GLN A 40 12.55 -10.90 -4.07
N ARG A 41 13.86 -10.88 -4.28
CA ARG A 41 14.53 -9.99 -5.25
C ARG A 41 14.35 -10.48 -6.69
N ARG A 42 13.10 -10.65 -7.12
CA ARG A 42 12.69 -11.15 -8.44
C ARG A 42 11.90 -10.08 -9.18
N ALA A 43 12.02 -10.07 -10.51
CA ALA A 43 11.32 -9.11 -11.36
C ALA A 43 9.79 -9.15 -11.15
N GLU A 44 9.22 -10.34 -10.97
CA GLU A 44 7.79 -10.54 -10.74
C GLU A 44 7.30 -9.88 -9.44
N ASP A 45 8.02 -10.08 -8.33
CA ASP A 45 7.65 -9.52 -7.03
C ASP A 45 7.81 -8.00 -7.02
N PHE A 46 8.87 -7.49 -7.67
CA PHE A 46 9.08 -6.06 -7.84
C PHE A 46 7.94 -5.43 -8.66
N ALA A 47 7.62 -6.00 -9.82
CA ALA A 47 6.54 -5.53 -10.68
C ALA A 47 5.17 -5.55 -9.98
N LEU A 48 4.90 -6.59 -9.18
CA LEU A 48 3.68 -6.68 -8.39
C LEU A 48 3.56 -5.50 -7.41
N VAL A 49 4.61 -5.25 -6.61
CA VAL A 49 4.58 -4.18 -5.59
C VAL A 49 4.53 -2.80 -6.25
N SER A 50 5.23 -2.59 -7.38
CA SER A 50 5.14 -1.37 -8.17
C SER A 50 3.71 -1.13 -8.66
N ASN A 51 3.07 -2.14 -9.25
CA ASN A 51 1.69 -2.02 -9.72
C ASN A 51 0.71 -1.73 -8.56
N MET A 52 0.88 -2.40 -7.41
CA MET A 52 0.07 -2.10 -6.23
C MET A 52 0.20 -0.64 -5.79
N LEU A 53 1.41 -0.08 -5.85
CA LEU A 53 1.70 1.31 -5.51
C LEU A 53 1.07 2.28 -6.53
N ASP A 54 1.20 2.01 -7.82
CA ASP A 54 0.63 2.85 -8.88
C ASP A 54 -0.91 2.91 -8.78
N VAL A 55 -1.54 1.75 -8.56
CA VAL A 55 -2.98 1.66 -8.28
C VAL A 55 -3.35 2.48 -7.05
N GLY A 56 -2.58 2.35 -5.96
CA GLY A 56 -2.82 3.10 -4.72
C GLY A 56 -2.74 4.62 -4.92
N ARG A 57 -1.74 5.10 -5.67
CA ARG A 57 -1.60 6.52 -6.02
C ARG A 57 -2.79 7.01 -6.84
N ALA A 58 -3.12 6.30 -7.91
CA ALA A 58 -4.24 6.68 -8.78
C ALA A 58 -5.58 6.76 -8.01
N LEU A 59 -5.81 5.86 -7.05
CA LEU A 59 -7.01 5.88 -6.20
C LEU A 59 -7.06 7.13 -5.30
N LEU A 60 -5.95 7.47 -4.63
CA LEU A 60 -5.92 8.63 -3.74
C LEU A 60 -5.92 9.96 -4.50
N GLU A 61 -5.22 10.04 -5.62
CA GLU A 61 -5.24 11.22 -6.50
C GLU A 61 -6.65 11.50 -7.02
N ARG A 62 -7.42 10.45 -7.35
CA ARG A 62 -8.81 10.59 -7.80
C ARG A 62 -9.74 11.03 -6.66
N ASP A 63 -9.63 10.41 -5.49
CA ASP A 63 -10.66 10.48 -4.45
C ASP A 63 -10.31 11.44 -3.29
N ALA A 64 -9.04 11.85 -3.19
CA ALA A 64 -8.55 12.80 -2.18
C ALA A 64 -7.49 13.77 -2.75
N PRO A 65 -7.72 14.41 -3.93
CA PRO A 65 -6.72 15.25 -4.62
C PRO A 65 -6.17 16.43 -3.81
N HIS A 66 -6.90 16.84 -2.77
CA HIS A 66 -6.56 17.96 -1.89
C HIS A 66 -5.93 17.53 -0.56
N ALA A 67 -5.57 16.25 -0.40
CA ALA A 67 -4.85 15.81 0.78
C ALA A 67 -3.47 16.46 0.84
N GLU A 68 -3.01 16.78 2.04
CA GLU A 68 -1.68 17.38 2.24
C GLU A 68 -0.55 16.40 1.91
N GLN A 69 -0.79 15.12 2.18
CA GLN A 69 0.20 14.07 1.96
C GLN A 69 -0.49 12.72 1.74
N TYR A 70 0.17 11.87 0.95
CA TYR A 70 -0.16 10.45 0.85
C TYR A 70 0.90 9.57 1.51
N ARG A 71 0.46 8.44 2.07
CA ARG A 71 1.36 7.43 2.64
C ARG A 71 0.99 6.04 2.17
N PHE A 72 2.01 5.27 1.80
CA PHE A 72 1.84 3.95 1.19
C PHE A 72 2.75 2.93 1.85
N GLY A 73 2.19 1.83 2.34
CA GLY A 73 3.04 0.78 2.89
C GLY A 73 2.30 -0.44 3.42
N PHE A 74 3.07 -1.35 4.01
CA PHE A 74 2.63 -2.69 4.38
C PHE A 74 2.92 -2.95 5.85
N HIS A 75 2.03 -3.68 6.52
CA HIS A 75 2.33 -4.20 7.85
C HIS A 75 3.37 -5.33 7.80
N GLN A 76 4.27 -5.36 8.79
CA GLN A 76 5.27 -6.42 8.95
C GLN A 76 4.93 -7.35 10.13
N PRO A 77 5.11 -8.69 10.00
CA PRO A 77 4.94 -9.61 11.12
C PRO A 77 5.91 -9.30 12.27
N PRO A 78 5.52 -9.52 13.55
CA PRO A 78 4.26 -10.17 13.99
C PRO A 78 3.04 -9.24 14.07
N PHE A 79 3.17 -7.97 13.66
CA PHE A 79 2.13 -6.96 13.83
C PHE A 79 1.13 -6.89 12.67
N ASN A 80 0.96 -7.97 11.92
CA ASN A 80 -0.02 -8.05 10.84
C ASN A 80 -1.39 -8.48 11.39
N SER A 81 -2.44 -7.74 11.04
CA SER A 81 -3.81 -8.10 11.45
C SER A 81 -4.41 -9.26 10.63
N VAL A 82 -3.87 -9.51 9.43
CA VAL A 82 -4.28 -10.55 8.49
C VAL A 82 -3.03 -11.12 7.79
N ASN A 83 -3.06 -12.41 7.48
CA ASN A 83 -2.01 -13.11 6.73
C ASN A 83 -2.27 -13.04 5.21
N HIS A 84 -2.45 -11.85 4.65
CA HIS A 84 -2.53 -11.63 3.20
C HIS A 84 -1.91 -10.26 2.91
N LEU A 85 -0.96 -10.20 1.99
CA LEU A 85 -0.30 -8.98 1.55
C LEU A 85 -1.33 -7.94 1.13
N HIS A 86 -1.29 -6.76 1.73
CA HIS A 86 -2.14 -5.65 1.32
C HIS A 86 -1.40 -4.34 1.52
N LEU A 87 -1.40 -3.50 0.50
CA LEU A 87 -0.87 -2.15 0.57
C LEU A 87 -1.92 -1.26 1.23
N HIS A 88 -1.52 -0.56 2.27
CA HIS A 88 -2.29 0.54 2.82
C HIS A 88 -1.99 1.81 2.03
N CYS A 89 -3.03 2.54 1.64
CA CYS A 89 -2.93 3.84 1.01
C CYS A 89 -3.70 4.84 1.87
N PHE A 90 -3.01 5.83 2.45
CA PHE A 90 -3.60 6.85 3.32
C PHE A 90 -3.54 8.22 2.67
N ALA A 91 -4.67 8.93 2.68
CA ALA A 91 -4.70 10.38 2.60
C ALA A 91 -4.58 10.98 4.00
N LEU A 92 -3.60 11.87 4.19
CA LEU A 92 -3.26 12.52 5.46
C LEU A 92 -3.77 13.98 5.49
N PRO A 93 -3.96 14.56 6.69
CA PRO A 93 -3.68 14.02 8.02
C PRO A 93 -4.68 12.96 8.50
N TYR A 94 -4.25 12.09 9.43
CA TYR A 94 -5.17 11.16 10.10
C TYR A 94 -6.21 11.91 10.92
N THR A 95 -7.49 11.57 10.74
CA THR A 95 -8.58 12.11 11.55
C THR A 95 -9.33 10.99 12.27
N PRO A 96 -9.33 10.96 13.61
CA PRO A 96 -8.60 11.84 14.54
C PRO A 96 -7.08 11.57 14.55
N ARG A 97 -6.28 12.58 14.91
CA ARG A 97 -4.80 12.56 14.85
C ARG A 97 -4.16 11.39 15.61
N TRP A 98 -4.78 10.90 16.68
CA TRP A 98 -4.29 9.75 17.46
C TRP A 98 -4.22 8.45 16.66
N ARG A 99 -4.96 8.32 15.56
CA ARG A 99 -4.84 7.17 14.65
C ARG A 99 -3.50 7.07 13.96
N ALA A 100 -2.73 8.16 13.89
CA ALA A 100 -1.35 8.15 13.42
C ALA A 100 -0.50 7.14 14.20
N MET A 101 -0.79 6.93 15.50
CA MET A 101 -0.06 5.98 16.36
C MET A 101 -0.03 4.56 15.82
N LYS A 102 -1.12 4.11 15.17
CA LYS A 102 -1.19 2.76 14.58
C LYS A 102 -0.19 2.58 13.41
N TYR A 103 0.23 3.67 12.81
CA TYR A 103 1.10 3.69 11.63
C TYR A 103 2.46 4.32 11.92
N LEU A 104 2.81 4.59 13.19
CA LEU A 104 4.15 5.06 13.51
C LEU A 104 5.17 3.95 13.19
N SER A 105 6.15 4.26 12.33
CA SER A 105 7.30 3.38 12.08
C SER A 105 8.27 3.50 13.24
N LEU A 106 8.10 2.68 14.28
CA LEU A 106 8.98 2.64 15.45
C LEU A 106 10.25 1.83 15.16
N GLY A 107 11.04 2.30 14.20
CA GLY A 107 12.32 1.71 13.81
C GLY A 107 12.22 0.49 12.88
N PRO A 108 13.37 -0.08 12.48
CA PRO A 108 13.48 -1.09 11.41
C PRO A 108 12.85 -2.46 11.75
N PHE A 109 12.31 -2.63 12.95
CA PHE A 109 11.74 -3.89 13.46
C PHE A 109 10.26 -3.79 13.85
N VAL A 110 9.62 -2.61 13.71
CA VAL A 110 8.23 -2.41 14.17
C VAL A 110 7.30 -1.98 13.03
N GLY A 111 6.44 -2.93 12.66
CA GLY A 111 5.04 -2.71 12.31
C GLY A 111 4.70 -2.28 10.89
N PHE A 112 5.45 -1.39 10.25
CA PHE A 112 5.09 -0.82 8.94
C PHE A 112 6.31 -0.44 8.08
N ILE A 113 6.36 -0.98 6.86
CA ILE A 113 7.36 -0.64 5.83
C ILE A 113 6.72 0.19 4.72
N GLU A 114 7.33 1.33 4.40
CA GLU A 114 6.92 2.15 3.25
C GLU A 114 7.12 1.37 1.94
N ALA A 115 6.18 1.53 0.99
CA ALA A 115 6.20 0.80 -0.27
C ALA A 115 7.49 1.03 -1.07
N GLU A 116 7.98 2.26 -1.10
CA GLU A 116 9.24 2.63 -1.77
C GLU A 116 10.45 1.91 -1.14
N LYS A 117 10.54 1.88 0.18
CA LYS A 117 11.61 1.15 0.90
C LYS A 117 11.54 -0.36 0.67
N LEU A 118 10.32 -0.90 0.56
CA LEU A 118 10.14 -2.31 0.21
C LEU A 118 10.62 -2.59 -1.22
N LEU A 119 10.29 -1.71 -2.18
CA LEU A 119 10.77 -1.80 -3.56
C LEU A 119 12.30 -1.77 -3.64
N GLU A 120 12.95 -0.88 -2.90
CA GLU A 120 14.40 -0.85 -2.79
C GLU A 120 14.96 -2.18 -2.25
N ARG A 121 14.34 -2.74 -1.20
CA ARG A 121 14.75 -4.02 -0.59
C ARG A 121 14.63 -5.20 -1.55
N ILE A 122 13.56 -5.23 -2.36
CA ILE A 122 13.28 -6.33 -3.29
C ILE A 122 13.76 -6.04 -4.72
N LYS A 123 14.53 -4.96 -4.93
CA LYS A 123 15.05 -4.62 -6.24
C LYS A 123 15.84 -5.80 -6.81
N PRO A 124 15.48 -6.32 -8.00
CA PRO A 124 16.23 -7.38 -8.66
C PRO A 124 17.69 -6.96 -8.80
N ALA A 125 18.61 -7.92 -8.65
CA ALA A 125 19.99 -7.65 -9.05
C ALA A 125 19.98 -7.36 -10.56
N SER A 126 20.68 -6.32 -10.99
CA SER A 126 20.95 -6.14 -12.42
C SER A 126 21.68 -7.40 -12.88
N SER A 127 21.06 -8.16 -13.78
CA SER A 127 21.78 -9.16 -14.55
C SER A 127 22.84 -8.41 -15.36
N LEU A 128 24.10 -8.52 -14.91
CA LEU A 128 25.27 -8.19 -15.72
C LEU A 128 25.30 -9.11 -16.96
#